data_AF-A0A1H1HHV7-F1
#
_entry.id   AF-A0A1H1HHV7-F1
#
_cell.length_a   1.000
_cell.length_b   1.000
_cell.length_c   1.000
_cell.angle_alpha   90.00
_cell.angle_beta   90.00
_cell.angle_gamma   90.00
#
_symmetry.space_group_name_H-M   'P 1'
#
loop_
_entity.id
_entity.type
_entity.pdbx_description
1 polymer ?
#
loop_
_entity_poly.entity_id
_entity_poly.type
_entity_poly.pdbx_seq_one_letter_code
_entity_poly.pdbx_strand_id
1 'polypeptide(L)'
;MASQAMKITLERIALFQFTPAHCAQARAMLGWSVEELSRESGVSVEAIQRFEAEQDVRDVTRLTLAYRFEAEGLVFFPGFAPGRGMNLRGCTPNPMERADFAMVE
;
A
#
# COMPACT_ATOMS: atom_id res chain seq x y z
N MET A 1 -4.38 -27.20 -0.53
CA MET A 1 -3.86 -26.79 -1.86
C MET A 1 -4.57 -25.59 -2.49
N ALA A 2 -5.85 -25.29 -2.17
CA ALA A 2 -6.53 -24.07 -2.65
C ALA A 2 -5.92 -22.73 -2.13
N SER A 3 -5.24 -22.77 -0.98
CA SER A 3 -4.65 -21.58 -0.32
C SER A 3 -3.46 -20.97 -1.08
N GLN A 4 -2.64 -21.77 -1.77
CA GLN A 4 -1.42 -21.26 -2.42
C GLN A 4 -1.72 -20.52 -3.72
N ALA A 5 -2.64 -21.05 -4.55
CA ALA A 5 -3.05 -20.40 -5.79
C ALA A 5 -3.71 -19.05 -5.52
N MET A 6 -4.53 -18.96 -4.47
CA MET A 6 -5.16 -17.71 -4.05
C MET A 6 -4.12 -16.69 -3.58
N LYS A 7 -3.11 -17.14 -2.82
CA LYS A 7 -1.98 -16.31 -2.38
C LYS A 7 -1.17 -15.75 -3.55
N ILE A 8 -0.84 -16.59 -4.54
CA ILE A 8 -0.10 -16.18 -5.75
C ILE A 8 -0.90 -15.17 -6.58
N THR A 9 -2.20 -15.39 -6.74
CA THR A 9 -3.06 -14.44 -7.47
C THR A 9 -3.17 -13.11 -6.76
N LEU A 10 -3.32 -13.11 -5.43
CA LEU A 10 -3.34 -11.89 -4.61
C LEU A 10 -1.99 -11.15 -4.67
N GLU A 11 -0.86 -11.84 -4.56
CA GLU A 11 0.48 -11.28 -4.68
C GLU A 11 0.70 -10.64 -6.07
N ARG A 12 0.23 -11.28 -7.14
CA ARG A 12 0.29 -10.71 -8.50
C ARG A 12 -0.60 -9.48 -8.67
N ILE A 13 -1.78 -9.46 -8.07
CA ILE A 13 -2.67 -8.29 -8.13
C ILE A 13 -2.02 -7.10 -7.40
N ALA A 14 -1.48 -7.31 -6.19
CA ALA A 14 -0.78 -6.28 -5.44
C ALA A 14 0.43 -5.72 -6.22
N LEU A 15 1.21 -6.61 -6.89
CA LEU A 15 2.33 -6.21 -7.75
C LEU A 15 1.89 -5.36 -8.96
N PHE A 16 0.73 -5.63 -9.53
CA PHE A 16 0.18 -4.85 -10.64
C PHE A 16 -0.49 -3.54 -10.21
N GLN A 17 -0.91 -3.44 -8.94
CA GLN A 17 -1.60 -2.27 -8.39
C GLN A 17 -0.64 -1.25 -7.77
N PHE A 18 0.53 -1.68 -7.31
CA PHE A 18 1.52 -0.82 -6.66
C PHE A 18 2.55 -0.27 -7.67
N THR A 19 2.37 0.99 -8.07
CA THR A 19 3.21 1.66 -9.07
C THR A 19 4.30 2.54 -8.42
N PRO A 20 5.36 2.91 -9.15
CA PRO A 20 6.36 3.89 -8.69
C PRO A 20 5.73 5.20 -8.20
N ALA A 21 4.74 5.71 -8.93
CA ALA A 21 4.00 6.92 -8.55
C ALA A 21 3.26 6.75 -7.22
N HIS A 22 2.68 5.57 -6.96
CA HIS A 22 2.04 5.26 -5.67
C HIS A 22 3.03 5.30 -4.52
N CYS A 23 4.27 4.82 -4.70
CA CYS A 23 5.31 4.90 -3.66
C CYS A 23 5.65 6.34 -3.31
N ALA A 24 5.92 7.17 -4.31
CA ALA A 24 6.23 8.58 -4.09
C ALA A 24 5.07 9.34 -3.42
N GLN A 25 3.83 9.08 -3.86
CA GLN A 25 2.62 9.67 -3.27
C GLN A 25 2.39 9.19 -1.83
N ALA A 26 2.46 7.89 -1.56
CA ALA A 26 2.31 7.31 -0.23
C ALA A 26 3.33 7.90 0.76
N ARG A 27 4.58 8.00 0.32
CA ARG A 27 5.68 8.60 1.08
C ARG A 27 5.41 10.08 1.39
N ALA A 28 4.96 10.86 0.40
CA ALA A 28 4.57 12.25 0.59
C ALA A 28 3.39 12.41 1.56
N MET A 29 2.40 11.51 1.51
CA MET A 29 1.25 11.51 2.43
C MET A 29 1.64 11.18 3.88
N LEU A 30 2.64 10.32 4.07
CA LEU A 30 3.20 9.98 5.39
C LEU A 30 4.23 11.00 5.88
N GLY A 31 4.69 11.92 5.01
CA GLY A 31 5.78 12.84 5.33
C GLY A 31 7.13 12.12 5.50
N TRP A 32 7.28 10.92 4.94
CA TRP A 32 8.49 10.12 5.06
C TRP A 32 9.56 10.55 4.04
N SER A 33 10.82 10.51 4.46
CA SER A 33 11.95 10.56 3.51
C SER A 33 12.24 9.18 2.94
N VAL A 34 13.11 9.09 1.94
CA VAL A 34 13.52 7.79 1.36
C VAL A 34 14.29 6.97 2.40
N GLU A 35 15.11 7.63 3.22
CA GLU A 35 15.87 7.05 4.32
C GLU A 35 14.94 6.52 5.42
N GLU A 36 13.88 7.27 5.72
CA GLU A 36 12.84 6.86 6.67
C GLU A 36 12.13 5.60 6.18
N LEU A 37 11.66 5.61 4.92
CA LEU A 37 11.04 4.45 4.30
C LEU A 37 12.00 3.25 4.24
N SER A 38 13.28 3.48 3.99
CA SER A 38 14.30 2.44 4.00
C SER A 38 14.41 1.78 5.37
N ARG A 39 14.45 2.58 6.44
CA ARG A 39 14.52 2.09 7.82
C ARG A 39 13.27 1.33 8.22
N GLU A 40 12.09 1.83 7.84
CA GLU A 40 10.80 1.25 8.19
C GLU A 40 10.47 -0.03 7.41
N SER A 41 10.87 -0.11 6.13
CA SER A 41 10.59 -1.27 5.27
C SER A 41 11.72 -2.30 5.22
N GLY A 42 12.93 -1.95 5.67
CA GLY A 42 14.13 -2.78 5.52
C GLY A 42 14.66 -2.89 4.09
N VAL A 43 14.08 -2.13 3.14
CA VAL A 43 14.55 -2.04 1.76
C VAL A 43 15.67 -1.01 1.67
N SER A 44 16.71 -1.25 0.87
CA SER A 44 17.79 -0.25 0.70
C SER A 44 17.29 1.03 0.02
N VAL A 45 17.86 2.17 0.44
CA VAL A 45 17.60 3.50 -0.17
C VAL A 45 17.76 3.45 -1.70
N GLU A 46 18.81 2.79 -2.19
CA GLU A 46 19.07 2.64 -3.62
C GLU A 46 17.93 1.88 -4.33
N ALA A 47 17.40 0.81 -3.74
CA ALA A 47 16.30 0.06 -4.33
C ALA A 47 14.99 0.87 -4.36
N ILE A 48 14.75 1.70 -3.33
CA ILE A 48 13.59 2.61 -3.31
C ILE A 48 13.73 3.68 -4.39
N GLN A 49 14.90 4.32 -4.51
CA GLN A 49 15.15 5.34 -5.53
C GLN A 49 15.03 4.76 -6.94
N ARG A 50 15.55 3.56 -7.19
CA ARG A 50 15.38 2.85 -8.46
C ARG A 50 13.90 2.59 -8.75
N PHE A 51 13.15 2.14 -7.74
CA PHE A 51 11.72 1.91 -7.91
C PHE A 51 10.97 3.20 -8.24
N GLU A 52 11.21 4.29 -7.51
CA GLU A 52 10.59 5.61 -7.77
C GLU A 52 11.00 6.19 -9.13
N ALA A 53 12.19 5.85 -9.64
CA ALA A 53 12.68 6.24 -10.97
C ALA A 53 12.17 5.33 -12.10
N GLU A 54 11.13 4.53 -11.85
CA GLU A 54 10.53 3.59 -12.82
C GLU A 54 11.51 2.53 -13.35
N GLN A 55 12.58 2.25 -12.62
CA GLN A 55 13.52 1.19 -12.95
C GLN A 55 13.03 -0.17 -12.42
N ASP A 56 13.49 -1.24 -13.06
CA ASP A 56 13.17 -2.57 -12.61
C ASP A 56 13.82 -2.89 -11.26
N VAL A 57 12.97 -3.36 -10.35
CA VAL A 57 13.33 -3.82 -9.01
C VAL A 57 12.67 -5.17 -8.80
N ARG A 58 13.20 -5.94 -7.84
CA ARG A 58 12.67 -7.27 -7.54
C ARG A 58 11.22 -7.17 -7.05
N ASP A 59 10.38 -8.13 -7.43
CA ASP A 59 8.99 -8.21 -6.98
C ASP A 59 8.88 -8.22 -5.44
N VAL A 60 9.81 -8.90 -4.76
CA VAL A 60 9.88 -8.89 -3.29
C VAL A 60 10.05 -7.48 -2.72
N THR A 61 10.81 -6.61 -3.38
CA THR A 61 10.99 -5.22 -2.96
C THR A 61 9.68 -4.45 -3.10
N ARG A 62 8.97 -4.62 -4.22
CA ARG A 62 7.66 -3.99 -4.46
C ARG A 62 6.64 -4.43 -3.41
N LEU A 63 6.58 -5.73 -3.13
CA LEU A 63 5.70 -6.29 -2.10
C LEU A 63 6.02 -5.74 -0.71
N THR A 64 7.29 -5.73 -0.29
CA THR A 64 7.68 -5.22 1.02
C THR A 64 7.29 -3.74 1.20
N LEU A 65 7.48 -2.92 0.16
CA LEU A 65 7.07 -1.51 0.19
C LEU A 65 5.53 -1.38 0.29
N ALA A 66 4.79 -2.11 -0.53
CA ALA A 66 3.32 -2.10 -0.50
C ALA A 66 2.80 -2.50 0.90
N TYR A 67 3.28 -3.62 1.46
CA TYR A 67 2.88 -4.06 2.79
C TYR A 67 3.23 -3.06 3.89
N ARG A 68 4.39 -2.39 3.81
CA ARG A 68 4.75 -1.40 4.83
C ARG A 68 3.80 -0.21 4.82
N PHE A 69 3.40 0.25 3.64
CA PHE A 69 2.40 1.30 3.50
C PHE A 69 0.99 0.86 3.92
N GLU A 70 0.61 -0.39 3.60
CA GLU A 70 -0.66 -0.97 4.07
C GLU A 70 -0.76 -1.05 5.59
N ALA A 71 0.35 -1.35 6.27
CA ALA A 71 0.43 -1.31 7.72
C ALA A 71 0.19 0.10 8.31
N GLU A 72 0.45 1.15 7.54
CA GLU A 72 0.12 2.54 7.90
C GLU A 72 -1.32 2.95 7.49
N GLY A 73 -2.13 2.00 7.01
CA GLY A 73 -3.51 2.22 6.62
C GLY A 73 -3.69 2.84 5.23
N LEU A 74 -2.66 2.76 4.37
CA LEU A 74 -2.76 3.11 2.97
C LEU A 74 -3.26 1.92 2.15
N VAL A 75 -4.15 2.19 1.19
CA VAL A 75 -4.65 1.18 0.25
C VAL A 75 -4.41 1.68 -1.17
N PHE A 76 -3.94 0.77 -2.01
CA PHE A 76 -3.59 1.06 -3.41
C PHE A 76 -4.63 0.45 -4.34
N PHE A 77 -5.29 1.29 -5.12
CA PHE A 77 -6.21 0.85 -6.16
C PHE A 77 -5.63 1.17 -7.54
N PRO A 78 -5.74 0.26 -8.52
CA PRO A 78 -5.23 0.49 -9.86
C PRO A 78 -6.00 1.65 -10.49
N GLY A 79 -5.28 2.64 -11.00
CA GLY A 79 -5.86 3.82 -11.64
C GLY A 79 -6.32 4.92 -10.68
N PHE A 80 -6.07 4.80 -9.38
CA PHE A 80 -6.41 5.82 -8.38
C PHE A 80 -5.20 6.15 -7.51
N ALA A 81 -5.08 7.41 -7.08
CA ALA A 81 -4.07 7.79 -6.09
C ALA A 81 -4.23 7.00 -4.78
N PRO A 82 -3.15 6.75 -4.01
CA PRO A 82 -3.20 6.03 -2.74
C PRO A 82 -4.26 6.62 -1.81
N GLY A 83 -5.21 5.78 -1.40
CA GLY A 83 -6.22 6.16 -0.43
C GLY A 83 -5.72 5.87 0.97
N ARG A 84 -5.94 6.78 1.92
CA ARG A 84 -6.01 6.37 3.34
C ARG A 84 -7.43 5.95 3.64
N GLY A 85 -7.62 4.96 4.50
CA GLY A 85 -8.96 4.52 4.94
C GLY A 85 -9.87 5.67 5.39
N MET A 86 -9.31 6.80 5.83
CA MET A 86 -10.05 8.01 6.22
C MET A 86 -10.62 8.85 5.05
N ASN A 87 -10.18 8.65 3.80
CA ASN A 87 -10.56 9.45 2.63
C ASN A 87 -11.37 8.67 1.58
N LEU A 88 -11.63 7.38 1.79
CA LEU A 88 -12.56 6.61 0.97
C LEU A 88 -13.97 6.82 1.49
N ARG A 89 -14.85 7.45 0.70
CA ARG A 89 -16.28 7.55 1.04
C ARG A 89 -16.81 6.14 1.31
N GLY A 90 -17.32 5.91 2.52
CA GLY A 90 -17.89 4.63 2.95
C GLY A 90 -16.93 3.69 3.68
N CYS A 91 -15.64 4.03 3.81
CA CYS A 91 -14.71 3.27 4.65
C CYS A 91 -14.73 3.86 6.06
N THR A 92 -15.57 3.31 6.93
CA THR A 92 -15.51 3.63 8.36
C THR A 92 -14.41 2.76 8.98
N PRO A 93 -13.34 3.33 9.58
CA PRO A 93 -12.23 2.55 10.15
C PRO A 93 -12.73 1.55 11.20
N ASN A 94 -13.78 1.92 11.93
CA ASN A 94 -14.52 1.05 12.82
C ASN A 94 -16.03 1.22 12.59
N PRO A 95 -16.71 0.30 11.89
CA PRO A 95 -18.15 0.38 11.67
C PRO A 95 -18.94 0.49 12.99
N MET A 96 -18.43 -0.12 14.07
CA MET A 96 -19.08 -0.15 15.39
C MET A 96 -19.12 1.21 16.09
N GLU A 97 -18.24 2.13 15.69
CA GLU A 97 -18.19 3.50 16.25
C GLU A 97 -19.10 4.48 15.49
N ARG A 98 -19.72 4.03 14.39
CA ARG A 98 -20.66 4.85 13.64
C ARG A 98 -21.95 5.01 14.43
N ALA A 99 -22.39 6.25 14.64
CA ALA A 99 -23.63 6.54 15.37
C ALA A 99 -24.88 5.91 14.73
N ASP A 100 -24.83 5.62 13.44
CA ASP A 100 -25.86 4.97 12.64
C ASP A 100 -25.60 3.47 12.43
N PHE A 101 -24.61 2.85 13.10
CA PHE A 101 -24.34 1.40 12.99
C PHE A 101 -25.58 0.56 13.35
N ALA A 102 -26.32 0.98 14.38
CA ALA A 102 -27.56 0.32 14.81
C ALA A 102 -28.73 0.48 13.83
N MET A 103 -28.57 1.29 12.77
CA MET A 103 -29.59 1.56 11.75
C MET A 103 -29.30 0.84 10.42
N VAL A 104 -28.25 0.01 10.36
CA VAL A 104 -27.81 -0.71 9.16
C VAL A 104 -28.53 -2.06 8.99
N GLU A 105 -29.33 -2.50 9.97
CA GLU A 105 -30.21 -3.68 9.84
C GLU A 105 -31.50 -3.40 9.06
#